data_AF-A0A7W1TXB4-F1
#
_entry.id   AF-A0A7W1TXB4-F1
#
_cell.length_a   1.000
_cell.length_b   1.000
_cell.length_c   1.000
_cell.angle_alpha   90.00
_cell.angle_beta   90.00
_cell.angle_gamma   90.00
#
_symmetry.space_group_name_H-M   'P 1'
#
loop_
_entity.id
_entity.type
_entity.pdbx_description
1 polymer ?
#
loop_
_entity_poly.entity_id
_entity_poly.type
_entity_poly.pdbx_seq_one_letter_code
_entity_poly.pdbx_strand_id
1 'polypeptide(L)'
;MALAEPGRAGSPLWALVGVGGDELTAYGVDLAAEGGGFVIGGGSRTGRSTALLTMARSLLARGTSVVALCPRPSPLQELDGTPGVTRVFSGAPDADEVSVALTSVVGPLAIVIDDAEALARTPADDAVKEFLRASGPGWQVAVVAAGQLEEMKSELRGTIVEARKAKAGLLLSPSSTLDGDLVSMRLP
;
A
#
# COMPACT_ATOMS: atom_id res chain seq x y z
N MET A 1 -10.76 8.52 10.05
CA MET A 1 -10.82 7.30 9.21
C MET A 1 -11.72 6.31 9.93
N ALA A 2 -12.88 5.99 9.36
CA ALA A 2 -13.75 4.95 9.88
C ALA A 2 -13.52 3.70 9.04
N LEU A 3 -13.05 2.61 9.66
CA LEU A 3 -12.96 1.32 8.98
C LEU A 3 -14.38 0.87 8.63
N ALA A 4 -14.61 0.51 7.37
CA ALA A 4 -15.93 0.14 6.87
C ALA A 4 -16.07 -1.39 6.78
N GLU A 5 -17.26 -1.89 7.12
CA GLU A 5 -17.63 -3.29 6.92
C GLU A 5 -17.69 -3.65 5.43
N PRO A 6 -17.35 -4.90 5.04
CA PRO A 6 -17.33 -5.34 3.65
C PRO A 6 -18.69 -5.21 2.93
N GLY A 7 -19.81 -5.22 3.67
CA GLY A 7 -21.15 -5.06 3.12
C GLY A 7 -21.48 -3.64 2.62
N ARG A 8 -20.65 -2.64 2.92
CA ARG A 8 -20.90 -1.22 2.58
C ARG A 8 -20.06 -0.67 1.43
N ALA A 9 -18.95 -1.31 1.05
CA ALA A 9 -18.05 -0.78 0.03
C ALA A 9 -18.15 -1.60 -1.27
N GLY A 10 -18.83 -1.08 -2.28
CA GLY A 10 -18.81 -1.61 -3.66
C GLY A 10 -17.52 -1.31 -4.42
N SER A 11 -16.56 -0.62 -3.80
CA SER A 11 -15.31 -0.17 -4.44
C SER A 11 -14.39 -1.36 -4.76
N PRO A 12 -13.80 -1.44 -5.97
CA PRO A 12 -12.77 -2.44 -6.26
C PRO A 12 -11.50 -2.20 -5.43
N LEU A 13 -11.28 -0.96 -4.96
CA LEU A 13 -10.14 -0.55 -4.13
C LEU A 13 -10.39 -0.65 -2.62
N TRP A 14 -11.39 -1.42 -2.21
CA TRP A 14 -11.55 -1.77 -0.79
C TRP A 14 -10.52 -2.83 -0.39
N ALA A 15 -9.73 -2.54 0.65
CA ALA A 15 -8.71 -3.42 1.17
C ALA A 15 -8.99 -3.80 2.63
N LEU A 16 -8.92 -5.09 2.94
CA LEU A 16 -9.05 -5.63 4.29
C LEU A 16 -7.83 -5.24 5.13
N VAL A 17 -8.06 -4.58 6.27
CA VAL A 17 -7.02 -4.19 7.23
C VAL A 17 -6.92 -5.20 8.36
N GLY A 18 -8.06 -5.73 8.83
CA GLY A 18 -8.09 -6.73 9.88
C GLY A 18 -9.48 -7.22 10.22
N VAL A 19 -9.58 -8.10 11.22
CA VAL A 19 -10.84 -8.57 11.80
C VAL A 19 -10.87 -8.23 13.28
N GLY A 20 -12.05 -7.97 13.84
CA GLY A 20 -12.16 -7.63 15.25
C GLY A 20 -13.59 -7.49 15.75
N GLY A 21 -13.73 -7.03 16.98
CA GLY A 21 -15.01 -6.97 17.66
C GLY A 21 -15.51 -8.34 18.10
N ASP A 22 -16.61 -8.35 18.86
CA ASP A 22 -17.17 -9.58 19.44
C ASP A 22 -17.72 -10.52 18.36
N GLU A 23 -18.09 -9.99 17.19
CA GLU A 23 -18.63 -10.73 16.05
C GLU A 23 -17.57 -11.12 15.00
N LEU A 24 -16.28 -10.82 15.24
CA LEU A 24 -15.17 -11.06 14.28
C LEU A 24 -15.42 -10.43 12.91
N THR A 25 -15.91 -9.20 12.91
CA THR A 25 -16.22 -8.44 11.70
C THR A 25 -14.95 -8.05 10.94
N ALA A 26 -15.01 -8.12 9.61
CA ALA A 26 -13.96 -7.61 8.75
C ALA A 26 -13.99 -6.07 8.69
N TYR A 27 -12.83 -5.47 8.93
CA TYR A 27 -12.60 -4.04 8.88
C TYR A 27 -11.63 -3.73 7.75
N GLY A 28 -12.05 -2.87 6.83
CA GLY A 28 -11.20 -2.43 5.72
C GLY A 28 -11.34 -0.96 5.41
N VAL A 29 -10.60 -0.54 4.40
CA VAL A 29 -10.50 0.83 3.92
C VAL A 29 -10.79 0.88 2.43
N ASP A 30 -11.58 1.86 2.00
CA ASP A 30 -11.71 2.16 0.57
C ASP A 30 -10.58 3.13 0.18
N LEU A 31 -9.53 2.59 -0.46
CA LEU A 31 -8.33 3.36 -0.78
C LEU A 31 -8.64 4.53 -1.71
N ALA A 32 -9.63 4.39 -2.60
CA ALA A 32 -10.05 5.47 -3.48
C ALA A 32 -10.68 6.62 -2.69
N ALA A 33 -11.53 6.29 -1.71
CA ALA A 33 -12.21 7.28 -0.86
C ALA A 33 -11.23 8.03 0.05
N GLU A 34 -10.12 7.40 0.43
CA GLU A 34 -9.06 8.03 1.23
C GLU A 34 -8.03 8.81 0.39
N GLY A 35 -8.21 8.91 -0.93
CA GLY A 35 -7.32 9.67 -1.81
C GLY A 35 -6.17 8.87 -2.44
N GLY A 36 -6.30 7.55 -2.49
CA GLY A 36 -5.43 6.64 -3.25
C GLY A 36 -4.14 6.23 -2.56
N GLY A 37 -3.87 6.71 -1.35
CA GLY A 37 -2.66 6.38 -0.60
C GLY A 37 -2.96 5.69 0.73
N PHE A 38 -2.13 4.72 1.10
CA PHE A 38 -2.18 4.10 2.42
C PHE A 38 -0.78 3.67 2.86
N VAL A 39 -0.46 3.90 4.13
CA VAL A 39 0.84 3.53 4.70
C VAL A 39 0.69 2.53 5.84
N ILE A 40 1.60 1.57 5.92
CA ILE A 40 1.67 0.59 7.02
C ILE A 40 3.00 0.78 7.74
N GLY A 41 2.96 1.47 8.88
CA GLY A 41 4.13 1.73 9.70
C GLY A 41 4.22 0.79 10.88
N GLY A 42 5.40 0.24 11.15
CA GLY A 42 5.65 -0.52 12.38
C GLY A 42 7.12 -0.82 12.59
N GLY A 43 7.48 -1.38 13.75
CA GLY A 43 8.82 -1.90 14.01
C GLY A 43 9.09 -3.26 13.33
N SER A 44 10.30 -3.78 13.47
CA SER A 44 10.66 -5.12 13.00
C SER A 44 9.75 -6.20 13.59
N ARG A 45 9.29 -7.14 12.76
CA ARG A 45 8.45 -8.29 13.16
C ARG A 45 7.09 -7.92 13.77
N THR A 46 6.56 -6.73 13.47
CA THR A 46 5.22 -6.30 13.92
C THR A 46 4.08 -6.75 13.00
N GLY A 47 4.40 -7.44 11.89
CA GLY A 47 3.41 -7.95 10.94
C GLY A 47 3.14 -7.07 9.72
N ARG A 48 4.00 -6.07 9.42
CA ARG A 48 3.86 -5.16 8.27
C ARG A 48 3.61 -5.89 6.95
N SER A 49 4.48 -6.83 6.60
CA SER A 49 4.37 -7.62 5.36
C SER A 49 3.12 -8.50 5.36
N THR A 50 2.72 -9.04 6.52
CA THR A 50 1.47 -9.83 6.65
C THR A 50 0.24 -8.96 6.42
N ALA A 51 0.20 -7.76 6.98
CA ALA A 51 -0.87 -6.80 6.75
C ALA A 51 -0.93 -6.39 5.27
N LEU A 52 0.23 -6.08 4.67
CA LEU A 52 0.32 -5.72 3.25
C LEU A 52 -0.15 -6.87 2.34
N LEU A 53 0.28 -8.10 2.60
CA LEU A 53 -0.16 -9.30 1.87
C LEU A 53 -1.67 -9.54 2.03
N THR A 54 -2.23 -9.28 3.22
CA THR A 54 -3.67 -9.39 3.48
C THR A 54 -4.45 -8.37 2.64
N MET A 55 -4.00 -7.11 2.63
CA MET A 55 -4.59 -6.07 1.79
C MET A 55 -4.50 -6.45 0.31
N ALA A 56 -3.34 -6.87 -0.18
CA ALA A 56 -3.14 -7.28 -1.57
C ALA A 56 -4.08 -8.42 -1.99
N ARG A 57 -4.20 -9.48 -1.17
CA ARG A 57 -5.12 -10.60 -1.43
C ARG A 57 -6.59 -10.16 -1.46
N SER A 58 -6.99 -9.24 -0.57
CA SER A 58 -8.35 -8.72 -0.56
C SER A 58 -8.68 -7.87 -1.80
N LEU A 59 -7.71 -7.11 -2.31
CA LEU A 59 -7.84 -6.33 -3.54
C LEU A 59 -7.98 -7.25 -4.75
N LEU A 60 -7.12 -8.28 -4.85
CA LEU A 60 -7.21 -9.31 -5.90
C LEU A 60 -8.57 -10.02 -5.89
N ALA A 61 -9.07 -10.39 -4.71
CA ALA A 61 -10.38 -11.03 -4.56
C ALA A 61 -11.56 -10.16 -5.05
N ARG A 62 -11.33 -8.84 -5.22
CA ARG A 62 -12.31 -7.87 -5.73
C ARG A 62 -12.06 -7.49 -7.20
N GLY A 63 -11.10 -8.15 -7.87
CA GLY A 63 -10.76 -7.91 -9.26
C GLY A 63 -9.85 -6.70 -9.48
N THR A 64 -9.23 -6.15 -8.44
CA THR A 64 -8.18 -5.13 -8.58
C THR A 64 -6.88 -5.80 -8.97
N SER A 65 -6.25 -5.30 -10.03
CA SER A 65 -4.93 -5.75 -10.45
C SER A 65 -3.86 -5.30 -9.45
N VAL A 66 -2.83 -6.11 -9.24
CA VAL A 66 -1.74 -5.79 -8.29
C VAL A 66 -0.40 -5.76 -9.00
N VAL A 67 0.39 -4.72 -8.72
CA VAL A 67 1.83 -4.68 -8.99
C VAL A 67 2.54 -4.59 -7.64
N ALA A 68 3.44 -5.54 -7.36
CA ALA A 68 4.16 -5.60 -6.09
C ALA A 68 5.64 -5.25 -6.27
N LEU A 69 6.18 -4.41 -5.39
CA LEU A 69 7.60 -4.08 -5.32
C LEU A 69 8.19 -4.56 -4.00
N CYS A 70 9.19 -5.44 -4.09
CA CYS A 70 9.84 -6.10 -2.95
C CYS A 70 11.36 -5.90 -3.04
N PRO A 71 11.92 -4.77 -2.56
CA PRO A 71 13.37 -4.54 -2.56
C PRO A 71 14.16 -5.57 -1.74
N ARG A 72 13.49 -6.19 -0.76
CA ARG A 72 14.01 -7.25 0.12
C ARG A 72 13.14 -8.52 0.00
N PRO A 73 13.62 -9.68 0.48
CA PRO A 73 12.80 -10.89 0.56
C PRO A 73 11.49 -10.63 1.32
N SER A 74 10.36 -10.87 0.67
CA SER A 74 9.02 -10.52 1.18
C SER A 74 8.02 -11.65 0.88
N PRO A 75 7.06 -11.92 1.78
CA PRO A 75 5.90 -12.78 1.51
C PRO A 75 5.08 -12.37 0.28
N LEU A 76 5.16 -11.11 -0.16
CA LEU A 76 4.50 -10.67 -1.39
C LEU A 76 5.00 -11.42 -2.64
N GLN A 77 6.17 -12.04 -2.59
CA GLN A 77 6.70 -12.86 -3.68
C GLN A 77 5.83 -14.09 -3.96
N GLU A 78 5.08 -14.56 -2.96
CA GLU A 78 4.10 -15.65 -3.12
C GLU A 78 2.91 -15.27 -4.02
N LEU A 79 2.71 -13.98 -4.30
CA LEU A 79 1.65 -13.52 -5.20
C LEU A 79 2.00 -13.75 -6.68
N ASP A 80 3.27 -14.01 -7.01
CA ASP A 80 3.66 -14.23 -8.40
C ASP A 80 2.89 -15.42 -9.02
N GLY A 81 2.40 -15.23 -10.24
CA GLY A 81 1.51 -16.19 -10.91
C GLY A 81 0.06 -16.24 -10.41
N THR A 82 -0.34 -15.45 -9.40
CA THR A 82 -1.73 -15.35 -8.98
C THR A 82 -2.56 -14.55 -10.00
N PRO A 83 -3.78 -14.99 -10.37
CA PRO A 83 -4.65 -14.20 -11.25
C PRO A 83 -4.89 -12.78 -10.74
N GLY A 84 -4.73 -11.78 -11.61
CA GLY A 84 -4.81 -10.36 -11.27
C GLY A 84 -3.50 -9.73 -10.82
N VAL A 85 -2.44 -10.52 -10.57
CA VAL A 85 -1.10 -9.97 -10.32
C VAL A 85 -0.41 -9.75 -11.65
N THR A 86 -0.14 -8.49 -11.98
CA THR A 86 0.53 -8.10 -13.23
C THR A 86 2.02 -8.39 -13.16
N ARG A 87 2.66 -8.00 -12.05
CA ARG A 87 4.08 -8.21 -11.84
C ARG A 87 4.44 -8.15 -10.36
N VAL A 88 5.35 -9.04 -9.94
CA VAL A 88 6.08 -8.91 -8.69
C VAL A 88 7.54 -8.60 -9.03
N PHE A 89 8.05 -7.48 -8.53
CA PHE A 89 9.45 -7.11 -8.63
C PHE A 89 10.19 -7.50 -7.36
N SER A 90 11.32 -8.20 -7.51
CA SER A 90 12.25 -8.51 -6.43
C SER A 90 13.58 -7.79 -6.64
N GLY A 91 14.13 -7.18 -5.58
CA GLY A 91 15.39 -6.46 -5.66
C GLY A 91 15.21 -5.05 -6.23
N ALA A 92 16.08 -4.64 -7.15
CA ALA A 92 16.13 -3.28 -7.68
C ALA A 92 15.78 -3.26 -9.18
N PRO A 93 14.48 -3.30 -9.55
CA PRO A 93 14.09 -3.14 -10.94
C PRO A 93 14.41 -1.72 -11.43
N ASP A 94 14.60 -1.58 -12.74
CA ASP A 94 14.77 -0.25 -13.33
C ASP A 94 13.41 0.47 -13.50
N ALA A 95 13.48 1.75 -13.88
CA ALA A 95 12.29 2.59 -14.03
C ALA A 95 11.40 2.15 -15.21
N ASP A 96 11.99 1.63 -16.28
CA ASP A 96 11.28 1.27 -17.51
C ASP A 96 10.47 -0.01 -17.29
N GLU A 97 11.06 -1.01 -16.65
CA GLU A 97 10.38 -2.25 -16.26
C GLU A 97 9.14 -1.96 -15.40
N VAL A 98 9.29 -1.10 -14.38
CA VAL A 98 8.20 -0.70 -13.49
C VAL A 98 7.14 0.08 -14.27
N SER A 99 7.53 1.04 -15.09
CA SER A 99 6.61 1.86 -15.88
C SER A 99 5.79 1.01 -16.86
N VAL A 100 6.41 0.04 -17.53
CA VAL A 100 5.72 -0.90 -18.43
C VAL A 100 4.70 -1.74 -17.66
N ALA A 101 5.07 -2.28 -16.50
CA ALA A 101 4.15 -3.06 -15.69
C ALA A 101 2.93 -2.23 -15.25
N LEU A 102 3.14 -1.00 -14.77
CA LEU A 102 2.06 -0.12 -14.31
C LEU A 102 1.13 0.31 -15.45
N THR A 103 1.69 0.70 -16.60
CA THR A 103 0.90 1.21 -17.74
C THR A 103 0.21 0.13 -18.56
N SER A 104 0.62 -1.14 -18.41
CA SER A 104 -0.04 -2.29 -19.06
C SER A 104 -1.40 -2.64 -18.46
N VAL A 105 -1.70 -2.14 -17.26
CA VAL A 105 -2.93 -2.47 -16.53
C VAL A 105 -4.10 -1.62 -17.01
N VAL A 106 -5.20 -2.29 -17.35
CA VAL A 106 -6.48 -1.66 -17.67
C VAL A 106 -7.46 -1.91 -16.51
N GLY A 107 -8.01 -0.85 -15.93
CA GLY A 107 -8.95 -0.93 -14.81
C GLY A 107 -8.33 -0.63 -13.45
N PRO A 108 -8.93 -1.09 -12.34
CA PRO A 108 -8.43 -0.83 -10.99
C PRO A 108 -7.03 -1.44 -10.76
N LEU A 109 -6.14 -0.64 -10.17
CA LEU A 109 -4.75 -1.03 -9.90
C LEU A 109 -4.36 -0.67 -8.47
N ALA A 110 -3.77 -1.62 -7.76
CA ALA A 110 -3.07 -1.39 -6.51
C ALA A 110 -1.57 -1.65 -6.66
N ILE A 111 -0.77 -0.66 -6.27
CA ILE A 111 0.68 -0.74 -6.20
C ILE A 111 1.03 -1.03 -4.74
N VAL A 112 1.57 -2.21 -4.46
CA VAL A 112 1.92 -2.64 -3.09
C VAL A 112 3.45 -2.67 -2.94
N ILE A 113 3.97 -1.99 -1.92
CA ILE A 113 5.41 -1.82 -1.72
C ILE A 113 5.74 -2.29 -0.32
N ASP A 114 6.55 -3.35 -0.22
CA ASP A 114 7.09 -3.79 1.07
C ASP A 114 8.48 -3.18 1.29
N ASP A 115 8.86 -2.96 2.56
CA ASP A 115 10.06 -2.23 2.96
C ASP A 115 10.30 -0.97 2.10
N ALA A 116 9.29 -0.09 2.02
CA ALA A 116 9.26 1.06 1.13
C ALA A 116 10.46 2.02 1.30
N GLU A 117 11.05 2.09 2.50
CA GLU A 117 12.30 2.82 2.76
C GLU A 117 13.47 2.33 1.90
N ALA A 118 13.49 1.05 1.54
CA ALA A 118 14.52 0.45 0.69
C ALA A 118 14.25 0.71 -0.81
N LEU A 119 13.01 1.03 -1.19
CA LEU A 119 12.66 1.48 -2.53
C LEU A 119 12.98 2.97 -2.72
N ALA A 120 12.92 3.77 -1.66
CA ALA A 120 13.04 5.22 -1.73
C ALA A 120 14.30 5.67 -2.50
N ARG A 121 14.14 6.67 -3.39
CA ARG A 121 15.23 7.26 -4.19
C ARG A 121 15.90 6.30 -5.17
N THR A 122 15.24 5.21 -5.53
CA THR A 122 15.63 4.33 -6.63
C THR A 122 14.90 4.71 -7.92
N PRO A 123 15.37 4.26 -9.10
CA PRO A 123 14.62 4.45 -10.35
C PRO A 123 13.19 3.91 -10.29
N ALA A 124 12.96 2.81 -9.57
CA ALA A 124 11.63 2.24 -9.36
C ALA A 124 10.71 3.15 -8.54
N ASP A 125 11.23 3.83 -7.50
CA ASP A 125 10.47 4.84 -6.74
C ASP A 125 10.11 6.04 -7.62
N ASP A 126 11.02 6.48 -8.49
CA ASP A 126 10.74 7.56 -9.44
C ASP A 126 9.63 7.17 -10.43
N ALA A 127 9.67 5.96 -10.99
CA ALA A 127 8.64 5.44 -11.89
C ALA A 127 7.26 5.37 -11.23
N VAL A 128 7.16 4.82 -10.01
CA VAL A 128 5.88 4.76 -9.27
C VAL A 128 5.36 6.17 -8.98
N LYS A 129 6.21 7.06 -8.48
CA LYS A 129 5.85 8.46 -8.19
C LYS A 129 5.36 9.19 -9.44
N GLU A 130 6.01 9.01 -10.58
CA GLU A 130 5.61 9.63 -11.85
C GLU A 130 4.26 9.08 -12.34
N PHE A 131 4.07 7.76 -12.26
CA PHE A 131 2.79 7.12 -12.60
C PHE A 131 1.64 7.63 -11.70
N LEU A 132 1.85 7.74 -10.39
CA LEU A 132 0.86 8.26 -9.45
C LEU A 132 0.51 9.73 -9.74
N ARG A 133 1.48 10.55 -10.14
CA ARG A 133 1.24 11.96 -10.51
C ARG A 133 0.52 12.12 -11.85
N ALA A 134 0.78 11.22 -12.80
CA ALA A 134 0.08 11.18 -14.07
C ALA A 134 -1.36 10.66 -13.93
N SER A 135 -1.63 9.86 -12.88
CA SER A 135 -2.97 9.37 -12.56
C SER A 135 -3.86 10.52 -12.11
N GLY A 136 -4.87 10.83 -12.93
CA GLY A 136 -5.78 11.95 -12.70
C GLY A 136 -7.00 11.59 -11.86
N PRO A 137 -7.84 12.60 -11.52
CA PRO A 137 -9.14 12.37 -10.91
C PRO A 137 -9.98 11.35 -11.69
N GLY A 138 -10.56 10.37 -11.00
CA GLY A 138 -11.37 9.30 -11.60
C GLY A 138 -10.59 8.04 -11.99
N TRP A 139 -9.26 8.04 -11.91
CA TRP A 139 -8.46 6.82 -12.02
C TRP A 139 -8.65 5.96 -10.77
N GLN A 140 -8.81 4.65 -10.95
CA GLN A 140 -8.94 3.68 -9.87
C GLN A 140 -7.56 3.11 -9.52
N VAL A 141 -6.63 4.00 -9.16
CA VAL A 141 -5.26 3.64 -8.77
C VAL A 141 -5.06 3.91 -7.29
N ALA A 142 -4.45 2.97 -6.58
CA ALA A 142 -4.02 3.14 -5.21
C ALA A 142 -2.59 2.66 -4.98
N VAL A 143 -1.91 3.23 -3.99
CA VAL A 143 -0.61 2.78 -3.48
C VAL A 143 -0.71 2.42 -1.99
N VAL A 144 -0.18 1.25 -1.64
CA VAL A 144 -0.04 0.79 -0.25
C VAL A 144 1.44 0.55 0.02
N ALA A 145 2.04 1.38 0.88
CA ALA A 145 3.46 1.29 1.22
C ALA A 145 3.65 0.85 2.67
N ALA A 146 4.33 -0.28 2.88
CA ALA A 146 4.70 -0.77 4.20
C ALA A 146 6.19 -0.54 4.46
N GLY A 147 6.54 -0.23 5.70
CA GLY A 147 7.93 0.07 6.02
C GLY A 147 8.19 0.38 7.48
N GLN A 148 9.47 0.55 7.81
CA GLN A 148 9.87 0.96 9.15
C GLN A 148 9.36 2.36 9.46
N LEU A 149 8.59 2.48 10.54
CA LEU A 149 7.81 3.68 10.86
C LEU A 149 8.66 4.96 10.90
N GLU A 150 9.81 4.92 11.58
CA GLU A 150 10.71 6.07 11.70
C GLU A 150 11.38 6.45 10.38
N GLU A 151 11.77 5.47 9.56
CA GLU A 151 12.37 5.71 8.25
C GLU A 151 11.36 6.32 7.28
N MET A 152 10.13 5.78 7.23
CA MET A 152 9.05 6.33 6.43
C MET A 152 8.65 7.75 6.86
N LYS A 153 8.68 8.06 8.17
CA LYS A 153 8.42 9.42 8.68
C LYS A 153 9.49 10.41 8.24
N SER A 154 10.75 9.96 8.18
CA SER A 154 11.88 10.78 7.76
C SER A 154 11.91 11.09 6.27
N GLU A 155 11.16 10.34 5.45
CA GLU A 155 11.15 10.56 4.00
C GLU A 155 10.44 11.85 3.60
N LEU A 156 11.11 12.60 2.73
CA LEU A 156 10.70 13.96 2.32
C LEU A 156 10.23 14.05 0.86
N ARG A 157 10.36 12.95 0.10
CA ARG A 157 9.96 12.85 -1.31
C ARG A 157 9.66 11.40 -1.67
N GLY A 158 9.29 11.17 -2.93
CA GLY A 158 9.07 9.82 -3.43
C GLY A 158 7.68 9.28 -3.13
N THR A 159 7.50 8.01 -3.41
CA THR A 159 6.24 7.29 -3.34
C THR A 159 5.68 7.26 -1.91
N ILE A 160 6.53 7.15 -0.88
CA ILE A 160 6.11 7.22 0.52
C ILE A 160 5.38 8.55 0.81
N VAL A 161 5.93 9.67 0.32
CA VAL A 161 5.30 10.97 0.51
C VAL A 161 4.01 11.11 -0.28
N GLU A 162 3.96 10.58 -1.51
CA GLU A 162 2.72 10.55 -2.29
C GLU A 162 1.62 9.73 -1.57
N ALA A 163 1.95 8.55 -1.03
CA ALA A 163 1.02 7.72 -0.25
C ALA A 163 0.52 8.42 1.02
N ARG A 164 1.39 9.15 1.73
CA ARG A 164 1.03 9.87 2.98
C ARG A 164 0.06 11.03 2.77
N LYS A 165 -0.07 11.58 1.56
CA LYS A 165 -1.00 12.70 1.28
C LYS A 165 -2.45 12.35 1.59
N ALA A 166 -2.79 11.06 1.49
CA ALA A 166 -4.10 10.50 1.85
C ALA A 166 -4.42 10.59 3.35
N LYS A 167 -3.39 10.70 4.22
CA LYS A 167 -3.55 10.69 5.69
C LYS A 167 -4.29 9.45 6.22
N ALA A 168 -4.16 8.35 5.49
CA ALA A 168 -4.70 7.04 5.83
C ALA A 168 -3.57 6.03 6.01
N GLY A 169 -3.71 5.15 7.00
CA GLY A 169 -2.70 4.13 7.26
C GLY A 169 -2.98 3.27 8.49
N LEU A 170 -2.14 2.26 8.65
CA LEU A 170 -2.13 1.29 9.74
C LEU A 170 -0.82 1.44 10.53
N LEU A 171 -0.92 1.59 11.85
CA LEU A 171 0.24 1.61 12.74
C LEU A 171 0.28 0.30 13.53
N LEU A 172 1.37 -0.44 13.41
CA LEU A 172 1.57 -1.73 14.05
C LEU A 172 2.53 -1.59 15.24
N SER A 173 2.00 -1.83 16.44
CA SER A 173 2.71 -1.65 17.72
C SER A 173 3.33 -0.25 17.90
N PRO A 174 2.54 0.84 17.74
CA PRO A 174 3.04 2.18 18.05
C PRO A 174 3.42 2.28 19.53
N SER A 175 4.53 2.96 19.81
CA SER A 175 5.12 3.08 21.15
C SER A 175 5.28 4.52 21.61
N SER A 176 5.03 5.49 20.73
CA SER A 176 5.13 6.92 21.01
C SER A 176 3.93 7.68 20.43
N THR A 177 3.57 8.79 21.08
CA THR A 177 2.51 9.68 20.57
C THR A 177 2.85 10.30 19.21
N LEU A 178 4.14 10.41 18.90
CA LEU A 178 4.69 10.90 17.63
C LEU A 178 4.59 9.90 16.48
N ASP A 179 4.23 8.64 16.76
CA ASP A 179 4.10 7.63 15.70
C ASP A 179 2.93 7.95 14.75
N GLY A 180 1.94 8.70 15.24
CA GLY A 180 0.81 9.18 14.46
C GLY A 180 1.17 10.18 13.36
N ASP A 181 2.35 10.80 13.39
CA ASP A 181 2.82 11.75 12.36
C ASP A 181 2.88 11.11 10.96
N LEU A 182 3.09 9.79 10.90
CA LEU A 182 3.08 9.04 9.64
C LEU A 182 1.75 9.21 8.89
N VAL A 183 0.65 9.23 9.63
CA VAL A 183 -0.73 9.36 9.13
C VAL A 183 -1.38 10.72 9.48
N SER A 184 -0.57 11.70 9.91
CA SER A 184 -1.04 13.03 10.31
C SER A 184 -2.10 13.01 11.44
N MET A 185 -1.94 12.11 12.40
CA MET A 185 -2.80 12.02 13.59
C MET A 185 -1.97 12.09 14.87
N ARG A 186 -2.59 12.48 15.97
CA ARG A 186 -1.97 12.42 17.29
C ARG A 186 -2.49 11.19 18.01
N LEU A 187 -1.59 10.33 18.47
CA LEU A 187 -1.99 9.15 19.25
C LEU A 187 -2.25 9.56 20.71
N PRO A 188 -3.19 8.88 21.40
CA PRO A 188 -3.53 9.15 22.80
C PRO A 188 -2.41 8.81 23.77
#